data_AF-V5HKA4-F1
#
_entry.id   AF-V5HKA4-F1
#
_cell.length_a   1.000
_cell.length_b   1.000
_cell.length_c   1.000
_cell.angle_alpha   90.00
_cell.angle_beta   90.00
_cell.angle_gamma   90.00
#
_symmetry.space_group_name_H-M   'P 1'
#
loop_
_entity.id
_entity.type
_entity.pdbx_description
1 polymer ?
#
loop_
_entity_poly.entity_id
_entity_poly.type
_entity_poly.pdbx_seq_one_letter_code
_entity_poly.pdbx_strand_id
1 'polypeptide(L)'
;SVVRFYDGSGEWGSGSGKGGGSGGSIRDAGGTFGKMEAAREEEYFRKLQAEQFSKLKDHLEEEISQHEKLIRQHQEEIERHKKKIRDLKEH
;
A
#
# COMPACT_ATOMS: atom_id res chain seq x y z
N SER A 1 22.64 -40.00 -14.10
CA SER A 1 21.69 -39.66 -13.02
C SER A 1 22.47 -39.47 -11.74
N VAL A 2 22.66 -38.23 -11.28
CA VAL A 2 23.05 -37.92 -9.89
C VAL A 2 22.26 -36.67 -9.51
N VAL A 3 21.14 -36.88 -8.84
CA VAL A 3 20.32 -35.84 -8.25
C VAL A 3 20.98 -35.46 -6.93
N ARG A 4 21.51 -34.25 -6.81
CA ARG A 4 21.88 -33.68 -5.51
C ARG A 4 20.59 -33.30 -4.79
N PHE A 5 20.17 -34.14 -3.87
CA PHE A 5 19.15 -33.79 -2.89
C PHE A 5 19.76 -32.80 -1.91
N TYR A 6 19.28 -31.56 -1.93
CA TYR A 6 19.44 -30.64 -0.82
C TYR A 6 18.67 -31.24 0.37
N ASP A 7 19.41 -31.66 1.39
CA ASP A 7 18.88 -31.80 2.74
C ASP A 7 18.48 -30.40 3.22
N GLY A 8 17.22 -30.08 2.95
CA GLY A 8 16.51 -28.96 3.53
C GLY A 8 15.72 -29.40 4.75
N SER A 9 16.35 -30.03 5.74
CA SER A 9 15.76 -30.14 7.08
C SER A 9 15.96 -28.82 7.86
N GLY A 10 15.56 -27.70 7.25
CA GLY A 10 15.33 -26.46 7.98
C GLY A 10 14.03 -26.62 8.73
N GLU A 11 14.10 -26.72 10.06
CA GLU A 11 12.96 -26.61 10.97
C GLU A 11 12.24 -25.26 10.77
N TRP A 12 11.41 -25.20 9.73
CA TRP A 12 10.34 -24.22 9.59
C TRP A 12 9.24 -24.59 10.59
N GLY A 13 9.46 -24.19 11.83
CA GLY A 13 8.56 -24.53 12.93
C GLY A 13 8.94 -23.96 14.28
N SER A 14 10.05 -23.24 14.43
CA SER A 14 10.17 -22.36 15.59
C SER A 14 9.28 -21.16 15.33
N GLY A 15 8.08 -21.21 15.90
CA GLY A 15 7.17 -20.08 16.01
C GLY A 15 7.87 -18.96 16.79
N SER A 16 8.77 -18.25 16.11
CA SER A 16 9.26 -16.94 16.49
C SER A 16 8.18 -15.92 16.13
N GLY A 17 6.97 -16.17 16.62
CA GLY A 17 6.01 -15.15 17.00
C GLY A 17 6.52 -14.46 18.27
N LYS A 18 7.79 -14.06 18.29
CA LYS A 18 8.29 -13.01 19.16
C LYS A 18 7.78 -11.69 18.57
N GLY A 19 6.45 -11.54 18.59
CA GLY A 19 5.81 -10.24 18.54
C GLY A 19 6.44 -9.41 19.64
N GLY A 20 7.03 -8.30 19.23
CA GLY A 20 7.93 -7.52 20.04
C GLY A 20 7.31 -7.01 21.34
N GLY A 21 8.21 -6.70 22.27
CA GLY A 21 7.94 -5.86 23.43
C GLY A 21 7.66 -6.66 24.70
N SER A 22 8.72 -6.92 25.47
CA SER A 22 8.93 -6.47 26.86
C SER A 22 7.77 -5.73 27.60
N GLY A 23 6.53 -6.18 27.48
CA GLY A 23 5.36 -5.61 28.17
C GLY A 23 4.71 -6.57 29.17
N GLY A 24 5.27 -7.78 29.31
CA GLY A 24 4.67 -8.88 30.08
C GLY A 24 4.59 -8.62 31.59
N SER A 25 5.52 -7.86 32.17
CA SER A 25 5.53 -7.57 33.61
C SER A 25 4.68 -6.36 34.02
N ILE A 26 4.35 -5.45 33.09
CA ILE A 26 3.48 -4.29 33.37
C ILE A 26 2.01 -4.60 33.02
N ARG A 27 1.75 -5.37 31.95
CA ARG A 27 0.37 -5.79 31.60
C ARG A 27 -0.25 -6.74 32.63
N ASP A 28 0.54 -7.59 33.28
CA ASP A 28 0.04 -8.48 34.33
C ASP A 28 -0.23 -7.75 35.66
N ALA A 29 0.40 -6.59 35.90
CA ALA A 29 0.16 -5.78 37.11
C ALA A 29 -1.07 -4.86 37.00
N GLY A 30 -1.62 -4.64 35.79
CA GLY A 30 -2.64 -3.63 35.48
C GLY A 30 -4.10 -4.11 35.43
N GLY A 31 -4.40 -5.37 35.79
CA GLY A 31 -5.78 -5.87 35.90
C GLY A 31 -6.67 -5.64 34.67
N THR A 32 -7.99 -5.48 34.87
CA THR A 32 -8.96 -5.19 33.81
C THR A 32 -8.76 -3.83 33.15
N PHE A 33 -8.20 -2.85 33.87
CA PHE A 33 -7.94 -1.50 33.38
C PHE A 33 -6.81 -1.47 32.33
N GLY A 34 -5.71 -2.19 32.54
CA GLY A 34 -4.63 -2.31 31.56
C GLY A 34 -5.04 -3.05 30.28
N LYS A 35 -5.97 -4.00 30.38
CA LYS A 35 -6.57 -4.65 29.20
C LYS A 35 -7.45 -3.69 28.39
N MET A 36 -8.22 -2.84 29.07
CA MET A 36 -9.06 -1.83 28.42
C MET A 36 -8.23 -0.75 27.73
N GLU A 37 -7.15 -0.29 28.37
CA GLU A 37 -6.23 0.70 27.81
C GLU A 37 -5.53 0.17 26.55
N ALA A 38 -5.01 -1.07 26.61
CA ALA A 38 -4.41 -1.73 25.44
C ALA A 38 -5.38 -1.87 24.25
N ALA A 39 -6.66 -2.18 24.50
CA ALA A 39 -7.66 -2.28 23.44
C ALA A 39 -7.96 -0.92 22.79
N ARG A 40 -7.97 0.16 23.58
CA ARG A 40 -8.18 1.53 23.06
C ARG A 40 -6.98 2.01 22.24
N GLU A 41 -5.77 1.72 22.69
CA GLU A 41 -4.55 1.99 21.91
C GLU A 41 -4.58 1.25 20.57
N GLU A 42 -4.93 -0.04 20.57
CA GLU A 42 -5.03 -0.83 19.34
C GLU A 42 -6.09 -0.27 18.38
N GLU A 43 -7.27 0.10 18.88
CA GLU A 43 -8.32 0.73 18.07
C GLU A 43 -7.85 2.06 17.48
N TYR A 44 -7.15 2.88 18.27
CA TYR A 44 -6.59 4.15 17.82
C TYR A 44 -5.58 3.95 16.68
N PHE A 45 -4.62 3.03 16.83
CA PHE A 45 -3.64 2.75 15.78
C PHE A 45 -4.28 2.19 14.52
N ARG A 46 -5.31 1.33 14.64
CA ARG A 46 -6.05 0.82 13.49
C ARG A 46 -6.76 1.94 12.73
N LYS A 47 -7.42 2.86 13.44
CA LYS A 47 -8.08 4.02 12.81
C LYS A 47 -7.06 4.93 12.11
N LEU A 48 -5.93 5.19 12.76
CA LEU A 48 -4.87 6.02 12.18
C LEU A 48 -4.30 5.40 10.90
N GLN A 49 -4.04 4.09 10.91
CA GLN A 49 -3.59 3.38 9.71
C GLN A 49 -4.63 3.43 8.59
N ALA A 50 -5.91 3.17 8.91
CA ALA A 50 -6.98 3.25 7.93
C ALA A 50 -7.10 4.65 7.31
N GLU A 51 -6.97 5.71 8.10
CA GLU A 51 -6.97 7.08 7.62
C GLU A 51 -5.79 7.37 6.69
N GLN A 52 -4.58 6.91 7.05
CA GLN A 52 -3.39 7.05 6.19
C GLN A 52 -3.56 6.33 4.85
N PHE A 53 -4.09 5.10 4.86
CA PHE A 53 -4.37 4.35 3.64
C PHE A 53 -5.44 5.02 2.78
N SER A 54 -6.49 5.58 3.40
CA SER A 54 -7.52 6.33 2.68
C SER A 54 -6.91 7.54 1.97
N LYS A 55 -6.12 8.35 2.68
CA LYS A 55 -5.47 9.53 2.08
C LYS A 55 -4.54 9.17 0.92
N LEU A 56 -3.79 8.07 1.06
CA LEU A 56 -2.93 7.59 -0.02
C LEU A 56 -3.75 7.15 -1.25
N LYS A 57 -4.86 6.44 -1.03
CA LYS A 57 -5.77 6.02 -2.09
C LYS A 57 -6.37 7.22 -2.82
N ASP A 58 -6.89 8.19 -2.07
CA ASP A 58 -7.51 9.40 -2.63
C ASP A 58 -6.49 10.20 -3.46
N HIS A 59 -5.25 10.32 -2.96
CA HIS A 59 -4.18 11.00 -3.69
C HIS A 59 -3.84 10.31 -5.02
N LEU A 60 -3.71 8.98 -5.00
CA LEU A 60 -3.44 8.21 -6.22
C LEU A 60 -4.60 8.29 -7.23
N GLU A 61 -5.85 8.29 -6.76
CA GLU A 61 -7.01 8.49 -7.64
C GLU A 61 -7.02 9.88 -8.29
N GLU A 62 -6.62 10.92 -7.55
CA GLU A 62 -6.47 12.26 -8.10
C GLU A 62 -5.34 12.33 -9.14
N GLU A 63 -4.18 11.73 -8.87
CA GLU A 63 -3.07 11.68 -9.84
C GLU A 63 -3.48 10.94 -11.12
N ILE A 64 -4.18 9.81 -11.01
CA ILE A 64 -4.72 9.08 -12.17
C ILE A 64 -5.65 9.98 -12.99
N SER A 65 -6.60 10.66 -12.33
CA SER A 65 -7.55 11.57 -13.00
C SER A 65 -6.84 12.71 -13.73
N GLN A 66 -5.81 13.30 -13.09
CA GLN A 66 -5.00 14.35 -13.72
C GLN A 66 -4.24 13.81 -14.94
N HIS A 67 -3.66 12.62 -14.86
CA HIS A 67 -2.96 12.00 -15.99
C HIS A 67 -3.91 11.66 -17.14
N GLU A 68 -5.11 11.14 -16.86
CA GLU A 68 -6.13 10.90 -17.88
C GLU A 68 -6.54 12.18 -18.61
N LYS A 69 -6.69 13.29 -17.87
CA LYS A 69 -6.98 14.60 -18.45
C LYS A 69 -5.86 15.08 -19.38
N LEU A 70 -4.60 14.95 -18.96
CA LEU A 70 -3.45 15.33 -19.78
C LEU A 70 -3.35 14.48 -21.05
N ILE A 71 -3.58 13.17 -20.95
CA ILE A 71 -3.61 12.27 -22.11
C ILE A 71 -4.67 12.74 -23.11
N ARG A 72 -5.88 13.07 -22.65
CA ARG A 72 -6.96 13.56 -23.51
C ARG A 72 -6.57 14.85 -24.22
N GLN A 73 -6.03 15.82 -23.48
CA GLN A 73 -5.56 17.08 -24.06
C GLN A 73 -4.49 16.83 -25.13
N HIS A 74 -3.51 15.99 -24.85
CA HIS A 74 -2.48 15.66 -25.84
C HIS A 74 -3.05 14.96 -27.09
N GLN A 75 -4.05 14.09 -26.94
CA GLN A 75 -4.73 13.47 -28.08
C GLN A 75 -5.44 14.51 -28.95
N GLU A 76 -6.13 15.48 -28.34
CA GLU A 76 -6.80 16.58 -29.06
C GLU A 76 -5.79 17.45 -29.83
N GLU A 77 -4.66 17.79 -29.22
CA GLU A 77 -3.56 18.53 -29.84
C GLU A 77 -2.98 17.78 -31.05
N ILE A 78 -2.75 16.47 -30.90
CA ILE A 78 -2.27 15.59 -31.98
C ILE A 78 -3.25 15.60 -33.15
N GLU A 79 -4.55 15.44 -32.90
CA GLU A 79 -5.56 15.44 -33.96
C GLU A 79 -5.67 16.78 -34.66
N ARG A 80 -5.57 17.89 -33.92
CA ARG A 80 -5.51 19.23 -34.51
C ARG A 80 -4.30 19.38 -35.44
N HIS A 81 -3.12 18.91 -35.02
CA HIS A 81 -1.92 18.97 -35.85
C HIS A 81 -2.02 18.07 -37.08
N LYS A 82 -2.56 16.85 -36.93
CA LYS A 82 -2.85 15.97 -38.08
C LYS A 82 -3.77 16.65 -39.08
N LYS A 83 -4.83 17.32 -38.62
CA LYS A 83 -5.74 18.08 -39.50
C LYS A 83 -4.99 19.17 -40.25
N LYS A 84 -4.23 20.01 -39.54
CA LYS A 84 -3.43 21.09 -40.15
C LYS A 84 -2.45 20.56 -41.21
N ILE A 85 -1.83 19.40 -40.98
CA ILE A 85 -0.94 18.76 -41.96
C ILE A 85 -1.72 18.30 -43.20
N ARG A 86 -2.94 17.76 -43.05
CA ARG A 86 -3.78 17.38 -44.20
C ARG A 86 -4.16 18.61 -45.02
N ASP A 87 -4.64 19.66 -44.37
CA ASP A 87 -5.03 20.92 -45.03
C ASP A 87 -3.85 21.53 -45.81
N LEU A 88 -2.63 21.45 -45.28
CA LEU A 88 -1.41 21.90 -45.95
C LEU A 88 -0.93 21.00 -47.11
N LYS A 89 -1.39 19.76 -47.20
CA LYS A 89 -1.06 18.83 -48.30
C LYS A 89 -2.03 18.92 -49.47
N GLU A 90 -3.24 19.41 -49.22
CA GLU A 90 -4.29 19.60 -50.22
C GLU A 90 -4.17 20.93 -50.98
N HIS A 91 -3.24 21.80 -50.54
CA HIS A 91 -2.83 23.04 -51.19
C HIS A 91 -1.42 22.92 -51.77
#